data_AF-A0A354Q650-F1
#
_entry.id   AF-A0A354Q650-F1
#
_cell.length_a   1.000
_cell.length_b   1.000
_cell.length_c   1.000
_cell.angle_alpha   90.00
_cell.angle_beta   90.00
_cell.angle_gamma   90.00
#
_symmetry.space_group_name_H-M   'P 1'
#
loop_
_entity.id
_entity.type
_entity.pdbx_description
1 polymer ?
#
loop_
_entity_poly.entity_id
_entity_poly.type
_entity_poly.pdbx_seq_one_letter_code
_entity_poly.pdbx_strand_id
1 'polypeptide(L)' 'VIGLKDLSKMMVNLGHGGSFELVPFPSERKAIDIGDYYSDFSLITKELGWVPKIDLKDGLKRTLNYYSTHFSHYWDK' A
#
# COMPACT_ATOMS: atom_id res chain seq x y z
N VAL A 1 12.79 0.40 2.45
CA VAL A 1 11.73 0.08 3.44
C VAL A 1 10.95 1.35 3.72
N ILE A 2 9.62 1.27 3.80
CA ILE A 2 8.74 2.42 4.09
C ILE A 2 7.92 2.09 5.34
N GLY A 3 7.83 3.04 6.28
CA GLY A 3 6.99 2.87 7.47
C GLY A 3 5.53 3.24 7.19
N LEU A 4 4.59 2.67 7.95
CA LEU A 4 3.15 2.90 7.76
C LEU A 4 2.78 4.39 7.81
N LYS A 5 3.39 5.17 8.70
CA LYS A 5 3.14 6.63 8.79
C LYS A 5 3.50 7.35 7.49
N ASP A 6 4.64 7.01 6.88
CA ASP A 6 5.08 7.68 5.66
C ASP A 6 4.34 7.17 4.43
N LEU A 7 3.91 5.91 4.44
CA LEU A 7 2.96 5.37 3.46
C LEU A 7 1.63 6.14 3.50
N SER A 8 1.04 6.33 4.69
CA SER A 8 -0.20 7.08 4.85
C SER A 8 -0.08 8.53 4.36
N LYS A 9 1.02 9.21 4.71
CA LYS A 9 1.32 10.56 4.18
C LYS A 9 1.42 10.56 2.66
N MET A 10 2.11 9.58 2.07
CA MET A 10 2.24 9.46 0.62
C MET A 10 0.86 9.34 -0.03
N MET A 11 0.00 8.45 0.48
CA MET A 11 -1.34 8.22 -0.05
C MET A 11 -2.22 9.47 0.00
N VAL A 12 -2.28 10.17 1.13
CA VAL A 12 -3.07 11.42 1.26
C VAL A 12 -2.58 12.50 0.28
N ASN A 13 -1.27 12.55 0.02
CA ASN A 13 -0.67 13.50 -0.92
C ASN A 13 -0.87 13.14 -2.41
N LEU A 14 -1.53 12.02 -2.74
CA LEU A 14 -1.80 11.64 -4.14
C LEU A 14 -2.99 12.37 -4.77
N GLY A 15 -3.71 13.21 -4.02
CA GLY A 15 -4.72 14.13 -4.57
C GLY A 15 -6.16 13.61 -4.60
N HIS A 16 -6.46 12.54 -3.86
CA HIS A 16 -7.83 11.99 -3.73
C HIS A 16 -8.57 12.45 -2.47
N GLY A 17 -8.00 13.41 -1.74
CA GLY A 17 -8.48 13.79 -0.41
C GLY A 17 -8.24 12.70 0.64
N GLY A 18 -8.63 13.00 1.89
CA GLY A 18 -8.50 12.09 3.02
C GLY A 18 -7.52 12.59 4.09
N SER A 19 -7.56 11.91 5.23
CA SER A 19 -6.68 12.14 6.36
C SER A 19 -6.30 10.79 6.97
N PHE A 20 -5.27 10.79 7.81
CA PHE A 20 -4.93 9.64 8.63
C PHE A 20 -4.68 10.13 10.06
N GLU A 21 -4.89 9.22 11.00
CA GLU A 21 -4.57 9.41 12.42
C GLU A 21 -3.69 8.27 12.92
N LEU A 22 -2.96 8.52 14.00
CA LEU A 22 -2.18 7.50 14.67
C LEU A 22 -3.00 6.99 15.86
N VAL A 23 -3.36 5.71 15.82
CA VAL A 23 -4.09 5.04 16.89
C VAL A 23 -3.22 3.98 17.56
N PRO A 24 -3.46 3.64 18.84
CA PRO A 24 -2.79 2.54 19.49
C PRO A 24 -2.99 1.23 18.71
N PHE A 25 -1.94 0.42 18.61
CA PHE A 25 -2.04 -0.87 17.95
C PHE A 25 -3.00 -1.79 18.75
N PRO A 26 -4.00 -2.42 18.10
CA PRO A 26 -4.96 -3.28 18.80
C PRO A 26 -4.27 -4.45 19.48
N SER A 27 -4.51 -4.65 20.77
CA SER A 27 -3.79 -5.63 21.59
C SER A 27 -4.01 -7.05 21.11
N GLU A 28 -5.22 -7.36 20.64
CA GLU A 28 -5.59 -8.66 20.08
C GLU A 28 -4.86 -8.98 18.77
N ARG A 29 -4.47 -7.96 17.99
CA ARG A 29 -3.72 -8.14 16.73
C ARG A 29 -2.22 -8.34 16.99
N LYS A 30 -1.72 -7.94 18.16
CA LYS A 30 -0.28 -7.99 18.47
C LYS A 30 0.26 -9.42 18.54
N ALA A 31 -0.60 -10.39 18.87
CA ALA A 31 -0.22 -11.80 18.93
C ALA A 31 0.09 -12.42 17.55
N ILE A 32 -0.38 -11.80 16.46
CA ILE A 32 -0.20 -12.29 15.09
C ILE A 32 0.56 -11.29 14.20
N ASP A 33 1.15 -10.26 14.80
CA ASP A 33 1.92 -9.27 14.06
C ASP A 33 3.25 -9.86 13.59
N ILE A 34 3.50 -9.78 12.28
CA ILE A 34 4.75 -10.25 11.66
C ILE A 34 5.84 -9.19 11.69
N GLY A 35 5.51 -7.96 12.12
CA GLY A 35 6.42 -6.82 12.07
C GLY A 35 6.69 -6.37 10.63
N ASP A 36 7.94 -6.07 10.33
CA ASP A 36 8.33 -5.58 9.01
C ASP A 36 8.49 -6.74 8.02
N TYR A 37 7.87 -6.58 6.84
CA TYR A 37 8.03 -7.49 5.72
C TYR A 37 8.75 -6.81 4.55
N TYR A 38 9.68 -7.54 3.94
CA TYR A 38 10.26 -7.21 2.64
C TYR A 38 10.43 -8.49 1.83
N SER A 39 10.41 -8.37 0.51
CA SER A 39 10.67 -9.47 -0.41
C SER A 39 11.95 -9.22 -1.19
N ASP A 40 12.68 -10.30 -1.48
CA ASP A 40 13.79 -10.31 -2.42
C ASP A 40 13.34 -11.00 -3.71
N PHE A 41 13.41 -10.27 -4.83
CA PHE A 41 13.05 -10.74 -6.16
C PHE A 41 14.27 -11.12 -7.01
N SER A 42 15.46 -11.24 -6.42
CA SER A 42 16.70 -11.58 -7.13
C SER A 42 16.63 -12.92 -7.86
N LEU A 43 16.00 -13.95 -7.24
CA LEU A 43 15.89 -15.28 -7.85
C LEU A 43 15.06 -15.23 -9.14
N ILE A 44 13.85 -14.67 -9.11
CA ILE A 44 12.99 -14.58 -10.29
C ILE A 44 13.59 -13.67 -11.38
N THR A 45 14.36 -12.65 -10.97
CA THR A 45 15.12 -11.80 -11.89
C THR A 45 16.18 -12.60 -12.63
N LYS A 46 16.96 -13.42 -11.91
CA LYS A 46 18.01 -14.25 -12.49
C LYS A 46 17.45 -15.33 -13.41
N GLU A 47 16.41 -16.04 -12.97
CA GLU A 47 15.92 -17.22 -13.70
C GLU A 47 15.04 -16.85 -14.89
N LEU A 48 14.26 -15.76 -14.79
CA LEU A 48 13.25 -15.41 -15.80
C LEU A 48 13.45 -14.03 -16.42
N GLY A 49 14.44 -13.25 -15.97
CA GLY A 49 14.60 -11.85 -16.39
C GLY A 49 13.46 -10.94 -15.92
N TRP A 50 12.60 -11.41 -15.02
CA TRP A 50 11.45 -10.65 -14.55
C TRP A 50 11.90 -9.57 -13.56
N VAL A 51 11.38 -8.36 -13.72
CA VAL A 51 11.61 -7.23 -12.81
C VAL A 51 10.30 -6.49 -12.54
N PRO A 52 10.09 -5.91 -11.35
CA PRO A 52 8.95 -5.04 -11.09
C PRO A 52 9.00 -3.83 -12.02
N LYS A 53 7.87 -3.51 -12.65
CA LYS A 53 7.75 -2.41 -13.61
C LYS A 53 7.06 -1.17 -13.04
N ILE A 54 6.36 -1.33 -11.93
CA ILE A 54 5.53 -0.31 -11.31
C ILE A 54 6.08 -0.07 -9.91
N ASP A 55 6.49 1.16 -9.63
CA ASP A 55 6.89 1.53 -8.28
C ASP A 55 5.68 1.71 -7.35
N LEU A 56 5.95 1.84 -6.05
CA LEU A 56 4.91 1.97 -5.03
C LEU A 56 3.99 3.17 -5.28
N LYS A 57 4.54 4.33 -5.63
CA LYS A 57 3.78 5.57 -5.79
C LYS A 57 2.86 5.48 -7.01
N ASP A 58 3.38 4.98 -8.12
CA ASP A 58 2.61 4.77 -9.35
C ASP A 58 1.52 3.70 -9.16
N GLY A 59 1.84 2.62 -8.44
CA GLY A 59 0.88 1.59 -8.08
C GLY A 59 -0.27 2.15 -7.24
N LEU A 60 0.04 2.87 -6.17
CA LEU A 60 -0.97 3.52 -5.32
C LEU A 60 -1.83 4.51 -6.09
N LYS A 61 -1.24 5.35 -6.95
CA LYS A 61 -1.99 6.31 -7.78
C LYS A 61 -2.97 5.61 -8.71
N ARG A 62 -2.55 4.52 -9.37
CA ARG A 62 -3.43 3.72 -10.24
C ARG A 62 -4.57 3.10 -9.45
N THR A 63 -4.29 2.56 -8.27
CA THR A 63 -5.29 1.98 -7.37
C THR A 63 -6.33 3.01 -6.93
N LEU A 64 -5.89 4.20 -6.47
CA LEU A 64 -6.81 5.25 -6.03
C LEU A 64 -7.66 5.80 -7.18
N ASN A 65 -7.07 6.00 -8.37
CA ASN A 65 -7.79 6.40 -9.58
C ASN A 65 -8.88 5.38 -9.97
N TYR A 66 -8.56 4.09 -9.87
CA TYR A 66 -9.51 3.03 -10.15
C TYR A 66 -10.70 3.13 -9.20
N TYR A 67 -10.45 3.17 -7.90
CA TYR A 67 -11.54 3.21 -6.91
C TYR A 67 -12.30 4.52 -6.90
N SER A 68 -11.67 5.68 -7.17
CA SER A 68 -12.39 6.94 -7.29
C SER A 68 -13.45 6.92 -8.40
N THR A 69 -13.21 6.11 -9.43
CA THR A 69 -14.12 5.97 -10.59
C THR A 69 -15.13 4.85 -10.39
N HIS A 70 -14.75 3.75 -9.74
CA HIS A 70 -15.52 2.49 -9.71
C HIS A 70 -16.06 2.11 -8.32
N PHE A 71 -15.98 2.99 -7.31
CA PHE A 71 -16.34 2.66 -5.92
C PHE A 71 -17.76 2.10 -5.76
N SER A 72 -18.71 2.54 -6.57
CA SER A 72 -20.13 2.15 -6.49
C SER A 72 -20.39 0.66 -6.72
N HIS A 73 -19.40 -0.08 -7.23
CA HIS A 73 -19.49 -1.54 -7.34
C HIS A 73 -19.21 -2.27 -6.03
N TYR A 74 -18.68 -1.58 -5.01
CA TYR A 74 -18.11 -2.20 -3.81
C TYR A 74 -18.69 -1.62 -2.52
N TRP A 75 -19.01 -0.33 -2.48
CA TRP A 75 -19.61 0.32 -1.33
C TRP A 75 -20.49 1.50 -1.71
N ASP A 76 -21.47 1.80 -0.85
CA ASP A 76 -22.32 2.98 -0.97
C ASP A 76 -21.58 4.25 -0.54
N LYS A 77 -22.02 5.39 -1.06
CA LYS A 77 -21.41 6.69 -0.79
C LYS A 77 -21.85 7.29 0.53
#